data_AF-A0A8J4SUC6-F1
#
_entry.id   AF-A0A8J4SUC6-F1
#
_cell.length_a   1.000
_cell.length_b   1.000
_cell.length_c   1.000
_cell.angle_alpha   90.00
_cell.angle_beta   90.00
_cell.angle_gamma   90.00
#
_symmetry.space_group_name_H-M   'P 1'
#
loop_
_entity.id
_entity.type
_entity.pdbx_description
1 polymer ?
#
loop_
_entity_poly.entity_id
_entity_poly.type
_entity_poly.pdbx_seq_one_letter_code
_entity_poly.pdbx_strand_id
1 'polypeptide(L)'
;MAPLTQAEVDGVVAELSPFLVSDAKKVELGLGAYKALFKAKPEYIQLFSKLQGLNTDNVFQSDGIKYYAGTLVAELVRTFTVAAKEEELNKALIQTGQQHTSRNVNKQQLISGEPIFIDFFNKTLCKPENKAAMEKFLKHAFPAIASHI
;
A
#
# COMPACT_ATOMS: atom_id res chain seq x y z
N MET A 1 14.00 12.14 -12.01
CA MET A 1 13.77 10.93 -12.82
C MET A 1 12.79 10.03 -12.10
N ALA A 2 11.92 9.35 -12.86
CA ALA A 2 11.01 8.34 -12.32
C ALA A 2 11.78 7.20 -11.63
N PRO A 3 11.26 6.63 -10.53
CA PRO A 3 11.95 5.57 -9.81
C PRO A 3 11.99 4.26 -10.60
N LEU A 4 11.03 3.98 -11.48
CA LEU A 4 10.98 2.74 -12.26
C LEU A 4 11.08 2.99 -13.77
N THR A 5 11.43 1.94 -14.49
CA THR A 5 11.24 1.81 -15.93
C THR A 5 9.86 1.23 -16.23
N GLN A 6 9.36 1.39 -17.46
CA GLN A 6 8.08 0.79 -17.85
C GLN A 6 8.12 -0.75 -17.77
N ALA A 7 9.25 -1.37 -18.09
CA ALA A 7 9.41 -2.81 -17.98
C ALA A 7 9.32 -3.33 -16.54
N GLU A 8 9.87 -2.59 -15.57
CA GLU A 8 9.72 -2.90 -14.13
C GLU A 8 8.24 -2.78 -13.70
N VAL A 9 7.53 -1.74 -14.17
CA VAL A 9 6.10 -1.56 -13.89
C VAL A 9 5.29 -2.73 -14.46
N ASP A 10 5.47 -3.05 -15.74
CA ASP A 10 4.73 -4.10 -16.44
C ASP A 10 4.99 -5.47 -15.80
N GLY A 11 6.24 -5.74 -15.40
CA GLY A 11 6.65 -6.98 -14.74
C GLY A 11 5.92 -7.21 -13.41
N VAL A 12 5.85 -6.19 -12.55
CA VAL A 12 5.14 -6.27 -11.26
C VAL A 12 3.63 -6.33 -11.47
N VAL A 13 3.07 -5.52 -12.38
CA VAL A 13 1.63 -5.54 -12.70
C VAL A 13 1.21 -6.92 -13.19
N ALA A 14 2.02 -7.60 -14.02
CA ALA A 14 1.72 -8.95 -14.47
C ALA A 14 1.60 -9.96 -13.31
N GLU A 15 2.45 -9.86 -12.27
CA GLU A 15 2.36 -10.72 -11.09
C GLU A 15 1.19 -10.36 -10.16
N LEU A 16 0.83 -9.07 -10.10
CA LEU A 16 -0.33 -8.62 -9.31
C LEU A 16 -1.66 -8.89 -10.02
N SER A 17 -1.66 -9.03 -11.35
CA SER A 17 -2.86 -9.18 -12.18
C SER A 17 -3.87 -10.21 -11.66
N PRO A 18 -3.48 -11.42 -11.19
CA PRO A 18 -4.41 -12.40 -10.62
C PRO A 18 -5.18 -11.89 -9.39
N PHE A 19 -4.63 -10.91 -8.65
CA PHE A 19 -5.29 -10.27 -7.52
C PHE A 19 -6.20 -9.12 -7.95
N LEU A 20 -6.03 -8.59 -9.16
CA LEU A 20 -6.74 -7.40 -9.65
C LEU A 20 -7.99 -7.75 -10.49
N VAL A 21 -8.18 -9.03 -10.83
CA VAL A 21 -9.27 -9.51 -11.70
C VAL A 21 -10.68 -9.31 -11.14
N SER A 22 -10.83 -9.18 -9.82
CA SER A 22 -12.12 -8.97 -9.17
C SER A 22 -11.97 -8.21 -7.86
N ASP A 23 -13.04 -7.59 -7.40
CA ASP A 23 -13.02 -6.83 -6.14
C ASP A 23 -12.76 -7.74 -4.94
N ALA A 24 -13.26 -8.98 -4.96
CA ALA A 24 -12.96 -9.97 -3.93
C ALA A 24 -11.45 -10.27 -3.83
N LYS A 25 -10.77 -10.41 -4.98
CA LYS A 25 -9.32 -10.66 -5.02
C LYS A 25 -8.49 -9.44 -4.63
N LYS A 26 -8.95 -8.22 -4.97
CA LYS A 26 -8.31 -6.98 -4.50
C LYS A 26 -8.42 -6.88 -2.98
N VAL A 27 -9.59 -7.17 -2.43
CA VAL A 27 -9.80 -7.19 -0.99
C VAL A 27 -8.89 -8.23 -0.33
N GLU A 28 -8.75 -9.44 -0.89
CA GLU A 28 -7.84 -10.47 -0.37
C GLU A 28 -6.39 -9.97 -0.26
N LEU A 29 -5.86 -9.34 -1.32
CA LEU A 29 -4.52 -8.76 -1.32
C LEU A 29 -4.36 -7.65 -0.25
N GLY A 30 -5.32 -6.73 -0.20
CA GLY A 30 -5.31 -5.63 0.77
C GLY A 30 -5.43 -6.12 2.22
N LEU A 31 -6.23 -7.17 2.47
CA LEU A 31 -6.33 -7.81 3.78
C LEU A 31 -5.00 -8.44 4.19
N GLY A 32 -4.27 -9.04 3.25
CA GLY A 32 -2.92 -9.54 3.48
C GLY A 32 -1.98 -8.44 3.98
N ALA A 33 -1.98 -7.29 3.31
CA ALA A 33 -1.16 -6.13 3.70
C ALA A 33 -1.55 -5.59 5.09
N TYR A 34 -2.84 -5.39 5.36
CA TYR A 34 -3.30 -4.95 6.69
C TYR A 34 -3.04 -5.98 7.79
N LYS A 35 -3.07 -7.28 7.47
CA LYS A 35 -2.69 -8.34 8.41
C LYS A 35 -1.22 -8.27 8.78
N ALA A 36 -0.35 -7.99 7.82
CA ALA A 36 1.06 -7.72 8.11
C ALA A 36 1.22 -6.47 9.00
N LEU A 37 0.54 -5.37 8.64
CA LEU A 37 0.59 -4.11 9.37
C LEU A 37 0.11 -4.24 10.82
N PHE A 38 -1.11 -4.74 11.04
CA PHE A 38 -1.70 -4.81 12.39
C PHE A 38 -1.11 -5.94 13.24
N LYS A 39 -0.44 -6.92 12.65
CA LYS A 39 0.39 -7.87 13.41
C LYS A 39 1.63 -7.19 13.97
N ALA A 40 2.28 -6.32 13.19
CA ALA A 40 3.48 -5.61 13.61
C ALA A 40 3.19 -4.36 14.47
N LYS A 41 2.03 -3.73 14.24
CA LYS A 41 1.58 -2.48 14.87
C LYS A 41 0.08 -2.56 15.23
N PRO A 42 -0.32 -3.39 16.22
CA PRO A 42 -1.72 -3.52 16.63
C PRO A 42 -2.38 -2.18 16.97
N GLU A 43 -1.61 -1.25 17.54
CA GLU A 43 -2.06 0.09 17.91
C GLU A 43 -2.54 0.91 16.71
N TYR A 44 -2.14 0.56 15.48
CA TYR A 44 -2.56 1.28 14.27
C TYR A 44 -4.01 1.03 13.89
N ILE A 45 -4.66 -0.02 14.42
CA ILE A 45 -6.08 -0.27 14.18
C ILE A 45 -6.93 0.95 14.56
N GLN A 46 -6.61 1.60 15.68
CA GLN A 46 -7.35 2.76 16.18
C GLN A 46 -7.06 4.07 15.41
N LEU A 47 -6.19 4.06 14.39
CA LEU A 47 -6.00 5.22 13.51
C LEU A 47 -7.07 5.27 12.41
N PHE A 48 -7.80 4.17 12.20
CA PHE A 48 -8.81 4.04 11.16
C PHE A 48 -10.20 4.25 11.76
N SER A 49 -10.95 5.22 11.22
CA SER A 49 -12.27 5.59 11.74
C SER A 49 -13.29 4.47 11.68
N LYS A 50 -13.26 3.60 10.67
CA LYS A 50 -14.19 2.45 10.57
C LYS A 50 -13.76 1.23 11.40
N LEU A 51 -12.63 1.31 12.11
CA LEU A 51 -12.11 0.21 12.95
C LEU A 51 -12.09 0.55 14.44
N GLN A 52 -12.66 1.69 14.84
CA GLN A 52 -12.70 2.10 16.24
C GLN A 52 -13.37 1.04 17.11
N GLY A 53 -12.73 0.70 18.23
CA GLY A 53 -13.20 -0.34 19.15
C GLY A 53 -12.90 -1.77 18.73
N LEU A 54 -12.31 -1.99 17.55
CA LEU A 54 -11.82 -3.31 17.13
C LEU A 54 -10.41 -3.59 17.63
N ASN A 55 -10.01 -4.85 17.64
CA ASN A 55 -8.67 -5.30 18.02
C ASN A 55 -8.17 -6.39 17.05
N THR A 56 -6.99 -6.95 17.30
CA THR A 56 -6.39 -7.97 16.42
C THR A 56 -7.22 -9.24 16.28
N ASP A 57 -8.09 -9.54 17.24
CA ASP A 57 -8.89 -10.77 17.26
C ASP A 57 -10.13 -10.67 16.37
N ASN A 58 -10.68 -9.46 16.21
CA ASN A 58 -11.95 -9.24 15.49
C ASN A 58 -11.85 -8.31 14.27
N VAL A 59 -10.77 -7.53 14.11
CA VAL A 59 -10.66 -6.52 13.04
C VAL A 59 -10.84 -7.13 11.65
N PHE A 60 -10.31 -8.33 11.42
CA PHE A 60 -10.36 -9.03 10.13
C PHE A 60 -11.73 -9.61 9.77
N GLN A 61 -12.69 -9.58 10.69
CA GLN A 61 -14.07 -10.00 10.44
C GLN A 61 -14.98 -8.81 10.05
N SER A 62 -14.50 -7.57 10.25
CA SER A 62 -15.29 -6.36 10.03
C SER A 62 -15.43 -5.98 8.54
N ASP A 63 -16.50 -5.27 8.19
CA ASP A 63 -16.61 -4.66 6.85
C ASP A 63 -15.73 -3.43 6.70
N GLY A 64 -15.40 -2.76 7.81
CA GLY A 64 -14.48 -1.63 7.83
C GLY A 64 -13.11 -1.99 7.24
N ILE A 65 -12.56 -3.15 7.59
CA ILE A 65 -11.25 -3.56 7.06
C ILE A 65 -11.32 -3.97 5.58
N LYS A 66 -12.45 -4.53 5.13
CA LYS A 66 -12.66 -4.87 3.71
C LYS A 66 -12.70 -3.61 2.85
N TYR A 67 -13.36 -2.56 3.34
CA TYR A 67 -13.35 -1.24 2.71
C TYR A 67 -11.92 -0.71 2.58
N TYR A 68 -11.15 -0.68 3.68
CA TYR A 68 -9.79 -0.17 3.63
C TYR A 68 -8.87 -1.02 2.75
N ALA A 69 -9.00 -2.35 2.77
CA ALA A 69 -8.27 -3.26 1.91
C ALA A 69 -8.50 -2.96 0.43
N GLY A 70 -9.76 -2.75 0.01
CA GLY A 70 -10.09 -2.36 -1.35
C GLY A 70 -9.49 -1.00 -1.73
N THR A 71 -9.62 0.01 -0.86
CA THR A 71 -9.05 1.35 -1.14
C THR A 71 -7.53 1.34 -1.22
N LEU A 72 -6.86 0.56 -0.38
CA LEU A 72 -5.40 0.42 -0.38
C LEU A 72 -4.91 -0.14 -1.71
N VAL A 73 -5.51 -1.23 -2.18
CA VAL A 73 -5.10 -1.87 -3.44
C VAL A 73 -5.42 -0.98 -4.64
N ALA A 74 -6.56 -0.30 -4.65
CA ALA A 74 -6.90 0.65 -5.70
C ALA A 74 -5.86 1.79 -5.79
N GLU A 75 -5.49 2.37 -4.64
CA GLU A 75 -4.51 3.46 -4.57
C GLU A 75 -3.09 3.01 -4.92
N LEU A 76 -2.70 1.81 -4.46
CA LEU A 76 -1.42 1.20 -4.83
C LEU A 76 -1.33 1.00 -6.35
N VAL A 77 -2.35 0.43 -6.98
CA VAL A 77 -2.35 0.22 -8.44
C VAL A 77 -2.32 1.56 -9.18
N ARG A 78 -3.12 2.53 -8.75
CA ARG A 78 -3.15 3.88 -9.35
C ARG A 78 -1.78 4.56 -9.33
N THR A 79 -1.07 4.48 -8.20
CA THR A 79 0.25 5.12 -8.03
C THR A 79 1.36 4.31 -8.70
N PHE A 80 1.31 2.98 -8.61
CA PHE A 80 2.34 2.09 -9.17
C PHE A 80 2.33 2.07 -10.71
N THR A 81 1.15 2.09 -11.34
CA THR A 81 1.05 2.04 -12.81
C THR A 81 1.66 3.25 -13.52
N VAL A 82 1.81 4.37 -12.81
CA VAL A 82 2.48 5.58 -13.32
C VAL A 82 3.92 5.73 -12.79
N ALA A 83 4.47 4.73 -12.12
CA ALA A 83 5.79 4.83 -11.47
C ALA A 83 6.98 4.98 -12.44
N ALA A 84 6.75 4.75 -13.74
CA ALA A 84 7.71 5.04 -14.80
C ALA A 84 7.61 6.47 -15.37
N LYS A 85 6.67 7.28 -14.86
CA LYS A 85 6.35 8.61 -15.37
C LYS A 85 6.45 9.64 -14.25
N GLU A 86 7.56 10.37 -14.19
CA GLU A 86 7.93 11.23 -13.06
C GLU A 86 6.83 12.23 -12.66
N GLU A 87 6.31 13.00 -13.61
CA GLU A 87 5.29 14.01 -13.30
C GLU A 87 3.96 13.41 -12.84
N GLU A 88 3.51 12.31 -13.48
CA GLU A 88 2.28 11.61 -13.11
C GLU A 88 2.41 10.96 -11.73
N LEU A 89 3.56 10.34 -11.45
CA LEU A 89 3.85 9.75 -10.15
C LEU A 89 3.87 10.82 -9.04
N ASN A 90 4.58 11.93 -9.25
CA ASN A 90 4.65 12.99 -8.24
C ASN A 90 3.25 13.54 -7.90
N LYS A 91 2.42 13.80 -8.92
CA LYS A 91 1.02 14.21 -8.72
C LYS A 91 0.24 13.16 -7.93
N ALA A 92 0.40 11.89 -8.26
CA ALA A 92 -0.29 10.79 -7.59
C ALA A 92 0.12 10.71 -6.11
N LEU A 93 1.42 10.74 -5.78
CA LEU A 93 1.96 10.66 -4.43
C LEU A 93 1.56 11.86 -3.55
N ILE A 94 1.58 13.07 -4.11
CA ILE A 94 1.08 14.28 -3.40
C ILE A 94 -0.38 14.09 -3.02
N GLN A 95 -1.22 13.65 -3.96
CA GLN A 95 -2.63 13.40 -3.69
C GLN A 95 -2.81 12.32 -2.62
N THR A 96 -2.03 11.23 -2.67
CA THR A 96 -2.05 10.20 -1.63
C THR A 96 -1.67 10.77 -0.26
N GLY A 97 -0.63 11.61 -0.17
CA GLY A 97 -0.23 12.28 1.07
C GLY A 97 -1.33 13.17 1.63
N GLN A 98 -1.94 14.01 0.78
CA GLN A 98 -3.06 14.87 1.16
C GLN A 98 -4.25 14.09 1.74
N GLN A 99 -4.54 12.89 1.22
CA GLN A 99 -5.59 12.04 1.79
C GLN A 99 -5.30 11.57 3.22
N HIS A 100 -4.03 11.57 3.64
CA HIS A 100 -3.62 11.19 4.99
C HIS A 100 -3.59 12.38 5.97
N THR A 101 -3.58 13.63 5.50
CA THR A 101 -3.61 14.84 6.36
C THR A 101 -4.83 14.92 7.27
N SER A 102 -5.98 14.41 6.81
CA SER A 102 -7.23 14.36 7.56
C SER A 102 -7.39 13.08 8.40
N ARG A 103 -6.38 12.22 8.43
CA ARG A 103 -6.38 10.94 9.15
C ARG A 103 -5.57 11.05 10.43
N ASN A 104 -5.85 10.16 11.37
CA ASN A 104 -5.13 10.08 12.64
C ASN A 104 -3.79 9.35 12.48
N VAL A 105 -2.98 9.71 11.49
CA VAL A 105 -1.65 9.10 11.26
C VAL A 105 -0.61 10.19 11.07
N ASN A 106 0.51 10.09 11.79
CA ASN A 106 1.62 11.02 11.62
C ASN A 106 2.69 10.47 10.66
N LYS A 107 3.65 11.32 10.28
CA LYS A 107 4.73 10.98 9.34
C LYS A 107 5.53 9.75 9.77
N GLN A 108 5.90 9.66 11.04
CA GLN A 108 6.70 8.55 11.57
C GLN A 108 5.90 7.24 11.52
N GLN A 109 4.62 7.29 11.84
CA GLN A 109 3.72 6.14 11.77
C GLN A 109 3.55 5.65 10.33
N LEU A 110 3.36 6.55 9.37
CA LEU A 110 3.30 6.19 7.96
C LEU A 110 4.61 5.52 7.51
N ILE A 111 5.76 6.17 7.75
CA ILE A 111 7.08 5.66 7.34
C ILE A 111 7.37 4.30 7.98
N SER A 112 6.93 4.07 9.22
CA SER A 112 7.13 2.76 9.87
C SER A 112 6.41 1.59 9.16
N GLY A 113 5.43 1.89 8.29
CA GLY A 113 4.77 0.91 7.43
C GLY A 113 5.66 0.44 6.26
N GLU A 114 6.62 1.25 5.81
CA GLU A 114 7.46 0.95 4.64
C GLU A 114 8.11 -0.45 4.71
N PRO A 115 8.88 -0.81 5.77
CA PRO A 115 9.51 -2.14 5.84
C PRO A 115 8.50 -3.28 5.93
N ILE A 116 7.30 -3.04 6.48
CA ILE A 116 6.25 -4.05 6.61
C ILE A 116 5.64 -4.34 5.23
N PHE A 117 5.39 -3.29 4.44
CA PHE A 117 4.86 -3.41 3.09
C PHE A 117 5.90 -4.04 2.14
N ILE A 118 7.18 -3.68 2.27
CA ILE A 118 8.26 -4.32 1.52
C ILE A 118 8.31 -5.83 1.80
N ASP A 119 8.31 -6.24 3.07
CA ASP A 119 8.32 -7.65 3.46
C ASP A 119 7.08 -8.40 2.92
N PHE A 120 5.89 -7.79 3.01
CA PHE A 120 4.66 -8.34 2.45
C PHE A 120 4.77 -8.59 0.95
N PHE A 121 5.20 -7.60 0.16
CA PHE A 121 5.31 -7.77 -1.29
C PHE A 121 6.46 -8.69 -1.70
N ASN A 122 7.56 -8.73 -0.95
CA ASN A 122 8.65 -9.69 -1.18
C ASN A 122 8.22 -11.15 -0.99
N LYS A 123 7.19 -11.39 -0.18
CA LYS A 123 6.55 -12.71 -0.01
C LYS A 123 5.43 -12.97 -1.03
N THR A 124 4.84 -11.91 -1.58
CA THR A 124 3.72 -12.00 -2.52
C THR A 124 4.18 -12.18 -3.96
N LEU A 125 5.25 -11.49 -4.36
CA LEU A 125 5.84 -11.58 -5.68
C LEU A 125 6.77 -12.80 -5.77
N CYS A 126 6.87 -13.39 -6.95
CA CYS A 126 7.72 -14.55 -7.21
C CYS A 126 9.09 -14.12 -7.76
N LYS A 127 9.12 -13.22 -8.75
CA LYS A 127 10.35 -12.92 -9.49
C LYS A 127 11.27 -11.96 -8.72
N PRO A 128 12.59 -12.25 -8.59
CA PRO A 128 13.52 -11.38 -7.88
C PRO A 128 13.56 -9.94 -8.40
N GLU A 129 13.50 -9.76 -9.73
CA GLU A 129 13.49 -8.44 -10.36
C GLU A 129 12.24 -7.62 -10.00
N ASN A 130 11.08 -8.28 -9.87
CA ASN A 130 9.83 -7.64 -9.49
C ASN A 130 9.80 -7.28 -8.01
N LYS A 131 10.40 -8.12 -7.15
CA LYS A 131 10.64 -7.79 -5.73
C LYS A 131 11.49 -6.53 -5.59
N ALA A 132 12.61 -6.48 -6.30
CA ALA A 132 13.49 -5.32 -6.30
C ALA A 132 12.79 -4.06 -6.82
N ALA A 133 12.00 -4.16 -7.89
CA ALA A 133 11.20 -3.06 -8.43
C ALA A 133 10.16 -2.55 -7.41
N MET A 134 9.41 -3.45 -6.77
CA MET A 134 8.44 -3.07 -5.75
C MET A 134 9.11 -2.41 -4.54
N GLU A 135 10.22 -2.98 -4.05
CA GLU A 135 10.98 -2.39 -2.95
C GLU A 135 11.48 -0.98 -3.30
N LYS A 136 12.04 -0.79 -4.50
CA LYS A 136 12.49 0.50 -5.01
C LYS A 136 11.35 1.51 -5.08
N PHE A 137 10.17 1.10 -5.54
CA PHE A 137 8.98 1.94 -5.55
C PHE A 137 8.55 2.33 -4.13
N LEU A 138 8.44 1.38 -3.20
CA LEU A 138 7.97 1.66 -1.84
C LEU A 138 8.93 2.59 -1.08
N LYS A 139 10.25 2.38 -1.21
CA LYS A 139 11.29 3.27 -0.64
C LYS A 139 11.24 4.69 -1.21
N HIS A 140 10.73 4.86 -2.42
CA HIS A 140 10.51 6.18 -3.01
C HIS A 140 9.17 6.78 -2.55
N ALA A 141 8.10 5.98 -2.59
CA ALA A 141 6.73 6.43 -2.35
C ALA A 141 6.47 6.81 -0.90
N PHE A 142 6.93 6.02 0.08
CA PHE A 142 6.63 6.27 1.51
C PHE A 142 7.15 7.63 2.00
N PRO A 143 8.43 7.99 1.80
CA PRO A 143 8.93 9.31 2.17
C PRO A 143 8.22 10.45 1.42
N ALA A 144 7.92 10.27 0.13
CA ALA A 144 7.23 11.27 -0.68
C ALA A 144 5.79 11.50 -0.22
N ILE A 145 5.06 10.45 0.16
CA ILE A 145 3.72 10.57 0.75
C ILE A 145 3.83 11.27 2.11
N ALA A 146 4.77 10.85 2.96
CA ALA A 146 4.97 11.40 4.30
C ALA A 146 5.33 12.90 4.28
N SER A 147 6.01 13.41 3.25
CA SER A 147 6.31 14.85 3.15
C SER A 147 5.05 15.72 2.96
N HIS A 148 3.94 15.12 2.55
CA HIS A 148 2.65 15.78 2.29
C HIS A 148 1.55 15.42 3.31
N ILE A 149 1.91 14.83 4.45
CA ILE A 149 1.07 14.66 5.63
C ILE A 149 1.22 15.87 6.57
#